data_AF-A0AAD4VCA3-F1
#
_entry.id   AF-A0AAD4VCA3-F1
#
_cell.length_a   1.000
_cell.length_b   1.000
_cell.length_c   1.000
_cell.angle_alpha   90.00
_cell.angle_beta   90.00
_cell.angle_gamma   90.00
#
_symmetry.space_group_name_H-M   'P 1'
#
loop_
_entity.id
_entity.type
_entity.pdbx_description
1 polymer ?
#
loop_
_entity_poly.entity_id
_entity_poly.type
_entity_poly.pdbx_seq_one_letter_code
_entity_poly.pdbx_strand_id
1 'polypeptide(L)'
;MGDKSAVNGASRNTSQLVETFVAGRGKYGYLTGNTKQLARGDSSYDNWVMDNAIVKGWLISAMEPDVMNLFIRLPTAKGVDRYLVHDLSRKAMQMRQIGRSLAAYYVDLSAL
;
A
#
# COMPACT_ATOMS: atom_id res chain seq x y z
N MET A 1 26.33 3.74 17.08
CA MET A 1 25.38 2.68 16.66
C MET A 1 23.98 3.09 17.10
N GLY A 2 23.08 3.45 16.18
CA GLY A 2 21.68 3.73 16.48
C GLY A 2 20.86 2.43 16.45
N ASP A 3 20.07 2.21 17.49
CA ASP A 3 19.24 1.03 17.69
C ASP A 3 18.27 0.80 16.51
N LYS A 4 18.52 -0.26 15.73
CA LYS A 4 17.69 -0.68 14.58
C LYS A 4 16.35 -1.29 15.01
N SER A 5 16.10 -1.43 16.32
CA SER A 5 14.92 -2.10 16.87
C SER A 5 13.67 -1.20 16.87
N ALA A 6 13.85 0.11 17.09
CA ALA A 6 12.74 1.06 17.17
C ALA A 6 11.97 1.25 15.85
N VAL A 7 12.65 1.06 14.72
CA VAL A 7 12.10 1.32 13.38
C VAL A 7 11.16 0.20 12.91
N ASN A 8 11.38 -1.04 13.35
CA ASN A 8 10.57 -2.20 12.94
C ASN A 8 9.21 -2.30 13.67
N GLY A 9 9.09 -1.70 14.86
CA GLY A 9 7.85 -1.71 15.65
C GLY A 9 6.78 -0.75 15.11
N ALA A 10 7.19 0.40 14.56
CA ALA A 10 6.27 1.41 14.05
C ALA A 10 5.48 0.93 12.82
N SER A 11 6.12 0.24 11.88
CA SER A 11 5.49 -0.22 10.63
C SER A 11 4.42 -1.30 10.86
N ARG A 12 4.62 -2.22 11.82
CA ARG A 12 3.62 -3.23 12.20
C ARG A 12 2.36 -2.60 12.78
N ASN A 13 2.51 -1.57 13.61
CA ASN A 13 1.38 -0.89 14.24
C ASN A 13 0.55 -0.10 13.21
N THR A 14 1.20 0.56 12.24
CA THR A 14 0.50 1.33 11.20
C THR A 14 -0.32 0.44 10.26
N SER A 15 0.19 -0.72 9.85
CA SER A 15 -0.57 -1.65 9.00
C SER A 15 -1.83 -2.17 9.71
N GLN A 16 -1.72 -2.55 10.98
CA GLN A 16 -2.85 -3.07 11.77
C GLN A 16 -3.93 -2.00 12.00
N LEU A 17 -3.51 -0.75 12.22
CA LEU A 17 -4.42 0.38 12.43
C LEU A 17 -5.20 0.70 11.15
N VAL A 18 -4.54 0.74 10.00
CA VAL A 18 -5.21 0.99 8.71
C VAL A 18 -6.17 -0.15 8.37
N GLU A 19 -5.77 -1.40 8.60
CA GLU A 19 -6.63 -2.56 8.40
C GLU A 19 -7.92 -2.45 9.24
N THR A 20 -7.77 -2.18 10.54
CA THR A 20 -8.89 -2.02 11.48
C THR A 20 -9.80 -0.84 11.08
N PHE A 21 -9.20 0.28 10.67
CA PHE A 21 -9.92 1.48 10.25
C PHE A 21 -10.73 1.28 8.97
N VAL A 22 -10.15 0.62 7.97
CA VAL A 22 -10.83 0.28 6.70
C VAL A 22 -11.94 -0.75 6.94
N ALA A 23 -11.69 -1.75 7.79
CA ALA A 23 -12.68 -2.74 8.18
C ALA A 23 -13.86 -2.13 8.94
N GLY A 24 -13.60 -1.23 9.89
CA GLY A 24 -14.64 -0.50 10.62
C GLY A 24 -15.55 0.37 9.74
N ARG A 25 -15.17 0.61 8.48
CA ARG A 25 -15.95 1.35 7.48
C ARG A 25 -16.55 0.46 6.39
N GLY A 26 -16.50 -0.86 6.57
CA GLY A 26 -17.06 -1.82 5.61
C GLY A 26 -16.32 -1.89 4.27
N LYS A 27 -15.11 -1.33 4.17
CA LYS A 27 -14.33 -1.30 2.91
C LYS A 27 -13.19 -2.33 2.87
N TYR A 28 -13.19 -3.29 3.80
CA TYR A 28 -12.16 -4.34 3.89
C TYR A 28 -11.97 -5.12 2.58
N GLY A 29 -13.06 -5.36 1.85
CA GLY A 29 -13.02 -6.07 0.57
C GLY A 29 -12.17 -5.38 -0.51
N TYR A 30 -11.95 -4.07 -0.41
CA TYR A 30 -11.04 -3.34 -1.32
C TYR A 30 -9.57 -3.62 -1.03
N LEU A 31 -9.20 -3.95 0.21
CA LEU A 31 -7.83 -4.35 0.57
C LEU A 31 -7.54 -5.79 0.13
N THR A 32 -8.47 -6.70 0.43
CA THR A 32 -8.32 -8.14 0.15
C THR A 32 -8.62 -8.49 -1.30
N GLY A 33 -9.28 -7.59 -2.04
CA GLY A 33 -9.74 -7.85 -3.40
C GLY A 33 -11.03 -8.68 -3.48
N ASN A 34 -11.68 -8.95 -2.34
CA ASN A 34 -13.02 -9.53 -2.31
C ASN A 34 -14.04 -8.61 -2.97
N THR A 35 -13.85 -7.29 -2.87
CA THR A 35 -14.55 -6.32 -3.70
C THR A 35 -13.89 -6.27 -5.08
N LYS A 36 -14.47 -7.00 -6.04
CA LYS A 36 -13.93 -7.08 -7.40
C LYS A 36 -14.06 -5.75 -8.14
N GLN A 37 -13.08 -5.46 -8.96
CA GLN A 37 -13.18 -4.36 -9.92
C GLN A 37 -14.33 -4.63 -10.89
N LEU A 38 -15.22 -3.64 -11.00
CA LEU A 38 -16.36 -3.68 -11.91
C LEU A 38 -15.92 -3.32 -13.33
N ALA A 39 -16.70 -3.79 -14.31
CA ALA A 39 -16.51 -3.38 -15.70
C ALA A 39 -16.96 -1.92 -15.90
N ARG A 40 -16.34 -1.20 -16.86
CA ARG A 40 -16.69 0.21 -17.14
C ARG A 40 -18.16 0.45 -17.55
N GLY A 41 -18.86 -0.58 -18.01
CA GLY A 41 -20.29 -0.49 -18.36
C GLY A 41 -21.23 -0.78 -17.19
N ASP A 42 -20.71 -1.12 -16.01
CA ASP A 42 -21.52 -1.39 -14.82
C ASP A 42 -22.02 -0.06 -14.23
N SER A 43 -23.31 0.01 -13.88
CA SER A 43 -23.91 1.21 -13.28
C SER A 43 -23.30 1.58 -11.92
N SER A 44 -22.62 0.64 -11.27
CA SER A 44 -21.92 0.84 -9.99
C SER A 44 -20.40 1.07 -10.15
N TYR A 45 -19.89 1.15 -11.40
CA TYR A 45 -18.46 1.34 -11.65
C TYR A 45 -17.91 2.61 -10.99
N ASP A 46 -18.61 3.74 -11.14
CA ASP A 46 -18.17 5.02 -10.57
C ASP A 46 -18.11 4.99 -9.04
N ASN A 47 -19.09 4.33 -8.41
CA ASN A 47 -19.09 4.11 -6.96
C ASN A 47 -17.88 3.27 -6.52
N TRP A 48 -17.57 2.21 -7.29
CA TRP A 48 -16.40 1.38 -7.01
C TRP A 48 -15.09 2.17 -7.17
N VAL A 49 -14.96 3.01 -8.21
CA VAL A 49 -13.78 3.87 -8.43
C VAL A 49 -13.60 4.85 -7.27
N MET A 50 -14.69 5.51 -6.85
CA MET A 50 -14.67 6.44 -5.73
C MET A 50 -14.25 5.76 -4.43
N ASP A 51 -14.85 4.62 -4.10
CA ASP A 51 -14.51 3.86 -2.90
C ASP A 51 -13.07 3.36 -2.90
N ASN A 52 -12.60 2.85 -4.04
CA ASN A 52 -11.21 2.44 -4.22
C ASN A 52 -10.25 3.62 -4.04
N ALA A 53 -10.58 4.81 -4.56
CA ALA A 53 -9.78 6.02 -4.38
C ALA A 53 -9.74 6.48 -2.92
N ILE A 54 -10.86 6.41 -2.20
CA ILE A 54 -10.92 6.71 -0.75
C ILE A 54 -10.00 5.79 0.03
N VAL A 55 -10.08 4.47 -0.21
CA VAL A 55 -9.22 3.49 0.46
C VAL A 55 -7.75 3.74 0.12
N LYS A 56 -7.42 4.03 -1.15
CA LYS A 56 -6.06 4.43 -1.55
C LYS A 56 -5.58 5.67 -0.79
N GLY A 57 -6.43 6.69 -0.62
CA GLY A 57 -6.10 7.91 0.12
C GLY A 57 -5.73 7.63 1.58
N TRP A 58 -6.48 6.76 2.25
CA TRP A 58 -6.16 6.34 3.62
C TRP A 58 -4.83 5.57 3.70
N LEU A 59 -4.57 4.68 2.74
CA LEU A 59 -3.30 3.96 2.67
C LEU A 59 -2.12 4.92 2.44
N ILE A 60 -2.25 5.86 1.51
CA ILE A 60 -1.24 6.89 1.24
C ILE A 60 -0.94 7.71 2.48
N SER A 61 -1.97 8.12 3.23
CA SER A 61 -1.79 8.90 4.46
C SER A 61 -1.04 8.15 5.58
N ALA A 62 -0.95 6.83 5.48
CA ALA A 62 -0.30 5.95 6.44
C ALA A 62 1.06 5.41 5.95
N MET A 63 1.50 5.79 4.76
CA MET A 63 2.74 5.32 4.14
C MET A 63 3.87 6.35 4.31
N GLU A 64 5.11 5.87 4.37
CA GLU A 64 6.29 6.73 4.22
C GLU A 64 6.37 7.27 2.77
N PRO A 65 6.97 8.45 2.54
CA PRO A 65 7.02 9.09 1.21
C PRO A 65 7.59 8.19 0.10
N ASP A 66 8.62 7.41 0.42
CA ASP A 66 9.26 6.50 -0.54
C ASP A 66 8.32 5.36 -0.96
N VAL A 67 7.44 4.90 -0.06
CA VAL A 67 6.42 3.87 -0.31
C VAL A 67 5.20 4.47 -1.03
N MET A 68 4.79 5.66 -0.62
CA MET A 68 3.72 6.41 -1.27
C MET A 68 3.98 6.59 -2.78
N ASN A 69 5.20 6.97 -3.16
CA ASN A 69 5.57 7.18 -4.56
C ASN A 69 5.43 5.94 -5.43
N LEU A 70 5.63 4.75 -4.85
CA LEU A 70 5.41 3.47 -5.51
C LEU A 70 3.91 3.15 -5.59
N PHE A 71 3.19 3.40 -4.51
CA PHE A 71 1.78 3.04 -4.37
C PHE A 71 0.82 3.94 -5.18
N ILE A 72 1.14 5.22 -5.36
CA ILE A 72 0.27 6.18 -6.06
C ILE A 72 -0.03 5.74 -7.51
N ARG A 73 0.94 5.05 -8.14
CA ARG A 73 0.87 4.55 -9.52
C ARG A 73 0.02 3.28 -9.67
N LEU A 74 -0.31 2.59 -8.57
CA LEU A 74 -1.12 1.38 -8.65
C LEU A 74 -2.58 1.74 -8.95
N PRO A 75 -3.28 0.98 -9.81
CA PRO A 75 -4.66 1.29 -10.17
C PRO A 75 -5.64 1.03 -9.02
N THR A 76 -5.29 0.16 -8.07
CA THR A 76 -6.22 -0.31 -7.03
C THR A 76 -5.58 -0.38 -5.65
N ALA A 77 -6.40 -0.26 -4.60
CA ALA A 77 -6.01 -0.52 -3.22
C ALA A 77 -5.80 -2.02 -2.90
N LYS A 78 -6.18 -2.91 -3.81
CA LYS A 78 -6.02 -4.36 -3.68
C LYS A 78 -4.56 -4.76 -3.48
N GLY A 79 -4.32 -5.71 -2.59
CA GLY A 79 -3.00 -6.34 -2.42
C GLY A 79 -2.04 -5.61 -1.47
N VAL A 80 -2.56 -4.62 -0.74
CA VAL A 80 -1.80 -3.90 0.29
C VAL A 80 -1.84 -4.63 1.64
N ASP A 81 -2.64 -5.69 1.72
CA ASP A 81 -2.74 -6.59 2.88
C ASP A 81 -1.38 -7.25 3.16
N ARG A 82 -0.83 -6.91 4.33
CA ARG A 82 0.23 -7.59 5.08
C ARG A 82 1.68 -7.46 4.63
N TYR A 83 2.00 -7.66 3.36
CA TYR A 83 3.39 -7.77 2.93
C TYR A 83 3.90 -6.52 2.24
N LEU A 84 3.05 -5.82 1.48
CA LEU A 84 3.52 -4.72 0.64
C LEU A 84 3.90 -3.48 1.46
N VAL A 85 3.09 -3.03 2.43
CA VAL A 85 3.45 -1.86 3.27
C VAL A 85 4.70 -2.16 4.08
N HIS A 86 4.78 -3.34 4.69
CA HIS A 86 5.90 -3.72 5.54
C HIS A 86 7.19 -3.97 4.73
N ASP A 87 7.09 -4.68 3.60
CA ASP A 87 8.24 -5.00 2.75
C ASP A 87 8.68 -3.81 1.89
N LEU A 88 7.76 -2.95 1.43
CA LEU A 88 8.12 -1.69 0.77
C LEU A 88 8.75 -0.71 1.75
N SER A 89 8.21 -0.55 2.96
CA SER A 89 8.83 0.32 3.98
C SER A 89 10.23 -0.18 4.33
N ARG A 90 10.39 -1.50 4.53
CA ARG A 90 11.68 -2.13 4.79
C ARG A 90 12.66 -1.95 3.62
N LYS A 91 12.24 -2.22 2.37
CA LYS A 91 13.08 -2.12 1.18
C LYS A 91 13.42 -0.68 0.84
N ALA A 92 12.48 0.26 0.97
CA ALA A 92 12.74 1.69 0.80
C ALA A 92 13.80 2.17 1.80
N MET A 93 13.68 1.81 3.07
CA MET A 93 14.70 2.10 4.08
C MET A 93 16.05 1.46 3.75
N GLN A 94 16.08 0.21 3.28
CA GLN A 94 17.32 -0.45 2.84
C GLN A 94 17.94 0.25 1.63
N MET A 95 17.16 0.61 0.61
CA MET A 95 17.66 1.33 -0.57
C MET A 95 18.20 2.72 -0.21
N ARG A 96 17.58 3.42 0.74
CA ARG A 96 18.07 4.69 1.28
C ARG A 96 19.41 4.55 2.01
N GLN A 97 19.67 3.38 2.61
CA GLN A 97 20.96 3.08 3.26
C GLN A 97 22.05 2.60 2.27
N ILE A 98 21.67 2.05 1.11
CA ILE A 98 22.58 1.41 0.15
C ILE A 98 22.83 2.28 -1.10
N GLY A 99 22.12 3.40 -1.26
CA GLY A 99 22.33 4.35 -2.38
C GLY A 99 21.86 3.85 -3.75
N ARG A 100 21.01 2.81 -3.81
CA ARG A 100 20.43 2.31 -5.06
C ARG A 100 19.23 3.16 -5.49
N SER A 101 19.08 3.36 -6.81
CA SER A 101 17.99 4.15 -7.38
C SER A 101 16.69 3.35 -7.52
N LEU A 102 15.55 4.03 -7.35
CA LEU A 102 14.20 3.47 -7.42
C LEU A 102 13.88 2.80 -8.77
N ALA A 103 14.60 3.14 -9.84
CA ALA A 103 14.42 2.59 -11.18
C ALA A 103 14.85 1.11 -11.28
N ALA A 104 15.90 0.71 -10.57
CA ALA A 104 16.36 -0.69 -10.57
C ALA A 104 15.32 -1.65 -9.96
N TYR A 105 14.57 -1.18 -8.97
CA TYR A 105 13.50 -1.95 -8.32
C TYR A 105 12.34 -2.27 -9.26
N TYR A 106 11.96 -1.35 -10.16
CA TYR A 106 10.86 -1.57 -11.11
C TYR A 106 11.17 -2.68 -12.11
N VAL A 107 12.42 -2.80 -12.53
CA VAL A 107 12.87 -3.87 -13.44
C VAL A 107 12.68 -5.23 -12.77
N ASP A 108 13.13 -5.37 -11.52
CA ASP A 108 13.04 -6.61 -10.76
C ASP A 108 11.59 -7.00 -10.43
N LEU A 109 10.72 -6.02 -10.13
CA LEU A 109 9.32 -6.27 -9.80
C LEU A 109 8.48 -6.64 -11.03
N SER A 110 8.83 -6.11 -12.19
CA SER A 110 8.16 -6.43 -13.47
C SER A 110 8.57 -7.77 -14.08
N ALA A 111 9.59 -8.42 -13.51
CA ALA A 111 10.11 -9.71 -13.95
C ALA A 111 9.56 -10.91 -13.13
N LEU A 112 8.62 -10.66 -12.20
CA LEU A 112 7.86 -11.65 -11.43
C LEU A 112 6.46 -11.84 -12.04
#